data_AF-A0A4V1USI3-F1
#
_entry.id   AF-A0A4V1USI3-F1
#
_cell.length_a   1.000
_cell.length_b   1.000
_cell.length_c   1.000
_cell.angle_alpha   90.00
_cell.angle_beta   90.00
_cell.angle_gamma   90.00
#
_symmetry.space_group_name_H-M   'P 1'
#
loop_
_entity.id
_entity.type
_entity.pdbx_description
1 polymer ?
#
loop_
_entity_poly.entity_id
_entity_poly.type
_entity_poly.pdbx_seq_one_letter_code
_entity_poly.pdbx_strand_id
1 'polypeptide(L)'
;MNSVLGGWDDTIVAVATPPGLGAIGVIRVSGNLALTIADKLAPGKNISSRKSHTLHLSHIMQGAQVLDEAVIAIYKSPKSYTGEDVVEISCHGSSYILQEVLGLCIQYGARQAHP
;
A
#
# COMPACT_ATOMS: atom_id res chain seq x y z
N MET A 1 -10.31 -23.85 -12.29
CA MET A 1 -10.36 -22.38 -12.36
C MET A 1 -11.47 -21.92 -11.44
N ASN A 2 -11.18 -21.72 -10.15
CA ASN A 2 -12.15 -21.16 -9.21
C ASN A 2 -11.92 -19.65 -9.19
N SER A 3 -12.80 -18.90 -9.88
CA SER A 3 -12.95 -17.48 -9.62
C SER A 3 -13.57 -17.36 -8.22
N VAL A 4 -12.72 -17.22 -7.20
CA VAL A 4 -13.17 -16.72 -5.91
C VAL A 4 -13.67 -15.31 -6.19
N LEU A 5 -15.00 -15.14 -6.27
CA LEU A 5 -15.61 -13.82 -6.22
C LEU A 5 -15.12 -13.22 -4.90
N GLY A 6 -14.26 -12.22 -5.00
CA GLY A 6 -13.61 -11.60 -3.85
C GLY A 6 -14.64 -11.18 -2.81
N GLY A 7 -14.43 -11.56 -1.56
CA GLY A 7 -15.33 -11.22 -0.48
C GLY A 7 -15.35 -9.70 -0.24
N TRP A 8 -16.38 -9.23 0.45
CA TRP A 8 -16.45 -7.85 0.93
C TRP A 8 -15.35 -7.53 1.98
N ASP A 9 -14.62 -8.56 2.45
CA ASP A 9 -13.53 -8.47 3.42
C ASP A 9 -12.11 -8.53 2.80
N ASP A 10 -12.01 -8.47 1.47
CA ASP A 10 -10.71 -8.51 0.80
C ASP A 10 -9.93 -7.21 0.98
N THR A 11 -8.62 -7.31 1.21
CA THR A 11 -7.73 -6.16 1.10
C THR A 11 -7.41 -5.87 -0.37
N ILE A 12 -7.64 -4.63 -0.81
CA ILE A 12 -7.44 -4.19 -2.18
C ILE A 12 -6.27 -3.23 -2.31
N VAL A 13 -5.63 -3.21 -3.47
CA VAL A 13 -4.56 -2.27 -3.82
C VAL A 13 -4.72 -1.71 -5.23
N ALA A 14 -4.39 -0.43 -5.41
CA ALA A 14 -4.30 0.22 -6.71
C ALA A 14 -3.31 1.39 -6.71
N VAL A 15 -2.81 1.74 -7.89
CA VAL A 15 -2.16 3.04 -8.12
C VAL A 15 -3.27 4.10 -8.14
N ALA A 16 -3.18 5.07 -7.23
CA ALA A 16 -4.18 6.11 -7.03
C ALA A 16 -3.89 7.40 -7.82
N THR A 17 -2.70 7.52 -8.41
CA THR A 17 -2.32 8.62 -9.30
C THR A 17 -2.52 8.26 -10.77
N PRO A 18 -2.73 9.24 -11.67
CA PRO A 18 -2.79 9.00 -13.11
C PRO A 18 -1.54 8.27 -13.64
N PRO A 19 -1.67 7.46 -14.71
CA PRO A 19 -0.52 6.79 -15.32
C PRO A 19 0.41 7.81 -15.99
N GLY A 20 1.71 7.54 -15.94
CA GLY A 20 2.74 8.38 -16.57
C GLY A 20 3.96 8.58 -15.68
N LEU A 21 4.90 9.39 -16.16
CA LEU A 21 6.05 9.83 -15.37
C LEU A 21 5.64 11.03 -14.51
N GLY A 22 5.93 10.96 -13.21
CA GLY A 22 5.72 12.05 -12.26
C GLY A 22 6.81 12.07 -11.19
N ALA A 23 6.88 13.16 -10.43
CA ALA A 23 7.76 13.21 -9.26
C ALA A 23 7.31 12.20 -8.19
N ILE A 24 6.00 12.08 -8.00
CA ILE A 24 5.38 11.21 -6.99
C ILE A 24 4.31 10.36 -7.66
N GLY A 25 4.25 9.09 -7.30
CA GLY A 25 3.10 8.23 -7.54
C GLY A 25 2.60 7.65 -6.22
N VAL A 26 1.28 7.49 -6.09
CA VAL A 26 0.64 7.01 -4.87
C VAL A 26 0.04 5.64 -5.09
N ILE A 27 0.33 4.71 -4.20
CA ILE A 27 -0.30 3.39 -4.14
C ILE A 27 -1.18 3.37 -2.90
N ARG A 28 -2.45 3.02 -3.06
CA ARG A 28 -3.42 2.91 -1.96
C ARG A 28 -3.72 1.44 -1.71
N VAL A 29 -3.63 1.04 -0.44
CA VAL A 29 -4.09 -0.26 0.07
C VAL A 29 -5.26 -0.02 1.03
N SER A 30 -6.37 -0.71 0.87
CA SER A 30 -7.55 -0.63 1.76
C SER A 30 -7.97 -2.02 2.19
N GLY A 31 -8.27 -2.20 3.48
CA GLY A 31 -8.81 -3.45 4.03
C GLY A 31 -8.07 -3.92 5.28
N ASN A 32 -8.54 -5.04 5.83
CA ASN A 32 -8.05 -5.62 7.10
C ASN A 32 -6.54 -5.93 7.16
N LEU A 33 -5.87 -6.13 6.01
CA LEU A 33 -4.43 -6.38 5.94
C LEU A 33 -3.61 -5.13 5.61
N ALA A 34 -4.22 -3.96 5.40
CA ALA A 34 -3.51 -2.76 4.92
C ALA A 34 -2.32 -2.37 5.81
N LEU A 35 -2.52 -2.33 7.13
CA LEU A 35 -1.45 -2.02 8.09
C LEU A 35 -0.37 -3.11 8.15
N THR A 36 -0.76 -4.38 8.04
CA THR A 36 0.17 -5.52 8.02
C THR A 36 1.02 -5.54 6.76
N ILE A 37 0.43 -5.21 5.61
CA ILE A 37 1.16 -5.06 4.34
C ILE A 37 2.18 -3.93 4.47
N ALA A 38 1.79 -2.80 5.08
CA ALA A 38 2.71 -1.69 5.30
C ALA A 38 3.89 -2.04 6.21
N ASP A 39 3.68 -2.83 7.27
CA ASP A 39 4.77 -3.34 8.12
C ASP A 39 5.74 -4.25 7.35
N LYS A 40 5.22 -5.08 6.42
CA LYS A 40 6.06 -5.94 5.57
C LYS A 40 6.85 -5.14 4.54
N LEU A 41 6.26 -4.08 3.98
CA LEU A 41 6.94 -3.17 3.05
C LEU A 41 8.04 -2.36 3.76
N ALA A 42 7.79 -1.94 5.00
CA ALA A 42 8.67 -1.08 5.79
C ALA A 42 9.10 -1.78 7.10
N PRO A 43 9.89 -2.86 7.03
CA PRO A 43 10.27 -3.64 8.20
C PRO A 43 10.99 -2.78 9.24
N GLY A 44 10.64 -2.98 10.52
CA GLY A 44 11.23 -2.26 11.66
C GLY A 44 10.63 -0.88 11.96
N LYS A 45 9.74 -0.34 11.11
CA LYS A 45 9.05 0.94 11.40
C LYS A 45 7.84 0.81 12.33
N ASN A 46 7.29 -0.40 12.45
CA ASN A 46 6.09 -0.72 13.21
C ASN A 46 4.91 0.21 12.84
N ILE A 47 4.64 0.34 11.54
CA ILE A 47 3.57 1.16 10.95
C ILE A 47 2.22 0.86 11.60
N SER A 48 1.87 -0.42 11.80
CA SER A 48 0.58 -0.81 12.41
C SER A 48 0.38 -0.25 13.82
N SER A 49 1.46 -0.02 14.58
CA SER A 49 1.40 0.55 15.94
C SER A 49 1.29 2.08 15.97
N ARG A 50 1.53 2.77 14.84
CA ARG A 50 1.51 4.23 14.78
C ARG A 50 0.08 4.78 14.87
N LYS A 51 -0.02 6.06 15.21
CA LYS A 51 -1.31 6.78 15.23
C LYS A 51 -1.84 6.95 13.81
N SER A 52 -3.16 6.90 13.66
CA SER A 52 -3.82 7.28 12.39
C SER A 52 -3.53 8.75 12.05
N HIS A 53 -3.66 9.10 10.77
CA HIS A 53 -3.43 10.43 10.21
C HIS A 53 -2.01 10.94 10.46
N THR A 54 -1.02 10.06 10.32
CA THR A 54 0.40 10.40 10.42
C THR A 54 1.16 9.89 9.20
N LEU A 55 2.30 10.54 8.92
CA LEU A 55 3.18 10.28 7.78
C LEU A 55 4.52 9.75 8.29
N HIS A 56 5.07 8.74 7.62
CA HIS A 56 6.32 8.10 8.02
C HIS A 56 7.24 7.90 6.82
N LEU A 57 8.45 8.44 6.88
CA LEU A 57 9.50 8.18 5.89
C LEU A 57 10.11 6.80 6.14
N SER A 58 10.15 5.97 5.10
CA SER A 58 10.74 4.63 5.15
C SER A 58 11.32 4.20 3.81
N HIS A 59 12.25 3.26 3.88
CA HIS A 59 12.57 2.42 2.73
C HIS A 59 11.49 1.36 2.55
N ILE A 60 11.10 1.14 1.29
CA ILE A 60 10.29 0.01 0.85
C ILE A 60 11.24 -1.12 0.48
N MET A 61 11.06 -2.29 1.10
CA MET A 61 11.99 -3.41 1.01
C MET A 61 11.39 -4.57 0.22
N GLN A 62 12.21 -5.16 -0.65
CA GLN A 62 11.98 -6.48 -1.26
C GLN A 62 13.08 -7.43 -0.79
N GLY A 63 12.79 -8.21 0.25
CA GLY A 63 13.81 -8.98 0.95
C GLY A 63 14.89 -8.05 1.53
N ALA A 64 16.13 -8.20 1.08
CA ALA A 64 17.25 -7.35 1.50
C ALA A 64 17.46 -6.11 0.61
N GLN A 65 16.76 -6.01 -0.51
CA GLN A 65 16.89 -4.90 -1.45
C GLN A 65 15.98 -3.73 -1.06
N VAL A 66 16.54 -2.52 -1.06
CA VAL A 66 15.75 -1.28 -1.03
C VAL A 66 15.20 -1.04 -2.44
N LEU A 67 13.88 -1.03 -2.60
CA LEU A 67 13.22 -0.67 -3.85
C LEU A 67 13.12 0.84 -4.01
N ASP A 68 12.67 1.52 -2.95
CA ASP A 68 12.45 2.97 -2.97
C ASP A 68 12.53 3.57 -1.56
N GLU A 69 12.75 4.87 -1.47
CA GLU A 69 12.46 5.68 -0.28
C GLU A 69 11.08 6.35 -0.48
N ALA A 70 10.15 6.08 0.44
CA ALA A 70 8.75 6.48 0.30
C ALA A 70 8.19 7.06 1.60
N VAL A 71 7.11 7.83 1.45
CA VAL A 71 6.32 8.33 2.58
C VAL A 71 5.05 7.50 2.70
N ILE A 72 4.84 6.91 3.87
CA ILE A 72 3.66 6.10 4.18
C ILE A 72 2.69 6.91 5.04
N ALA A 73 1.48 7.15 4.53
CA ALA A 73 0.36 7.72 5.28
C ALA A 73 -0.55 6.61 5.82
N ILE A 74 -1.00 6.77 7.05
CA ILE A 74 -1.80 5.76 7.76
C ILE A 74 -3.18 6.34 8.08
N TYR A 75 -4.24 5.62 7.72
CA TYR A 75 -5.61 5.94 8.10
C TYR A 75 -6.24 4.69 8.72
N LYS A 76 -6.60 4.75 9.99
CA LYS A 76 -7.22 3.62 10.69
C LYS A 76 -8.75 3.74 10.64
N SER A 77 -9.42 2.62 10.48
CA SER A 77 -10.88 2.52 10.55
C SER A 77 -11.40 3.14 11.86
N PRO A 78 -12.56 3.82 11.86
CA PRO A 78 -13.43 4.11 10.71
C PRO A 78 -13.08 5.42 9.98
N LYS A 79 -11.95 6.06 10.31
CA LYS A 79 -11.62 7.42 9.86
C LYS A 79 -10.69 7.39 8.64
N SER A 80 -11.20 6.87 7.53
CA SER A 80 -10.51 6.81 6.24
C SER A 80 -11.49 7.04 5.09
N TYR A 81 -10.99 7.13 3.85
CA TYR A 81 -11.82 7.33 2.67
C TYR A 81 -12.81 6.17 2.44
N THR A 82 -12.40 4.94 2.71
CA THR A 82 -13.22 3.73 2.51
C THR A 82 -13.97 3.31 3.79
N GLY A 83 -13.65 3.89 4.93
CA GLY A 83 -14.14 3.44 6.25
C GLY A 83 -13.34 2.28 6.85
N GLU A 84 -12.40 1.69 6.10
CA GLU A 84 -11.53 0.62 6.54
C GLU A 84 -10.15 1.14 7.00
N ASP A 85 -9.24 0.24 7.38
CA ASP A 85 -7.83 0.60 7.44
C ASP A 85 -7.32 0.86 6.02
N VAL A 86 -6.66 2.02 5.84
CA VAL A 86 -6.07 2.45 4.57
C VAL A 86 -4.62 2.86 4.80
N VAL A 87 -3.76 2.45 3.89
CA VAL A 87 -2.39 2.92 3.80
C VAL A 87 -2.17 3.51 2.41
N GLU A 88 -1.58 4.70 2.36
CA GLU A 88 -1.14 5.32 1.12
C GLU A 88 0.38 5.42 1.12
N ILE A 89 0.99 4.94 0.03
CA ILE A 89 2.45 4.86 -0.14
C ILE A 89 2.81 5.82 -1.27
N SER A 90 3.44 6.94 -0.91
CA SER A 90 3.94 7.94 -1.85
C SER A 90 5.38 7.62 -2.20
N CYS A 91 5.57 7.04 -3.39
CA CYS A 91 6.86 6.66 -3.97
C CYS A 91 7.32 7.68 -5.01
N HIS A 92 8.56 7.54 -5.49
CA HIS A 92 8.97 8.18 -6.73
C HIS A 92 8.06 7.75 -7.88
N GLY A 93 7.57 8.72 -8.66
CA GLY A 93 6.57 8.51 -9.71
C GLY A 93 7.10 7.85 -10.99
N SER A 94 8.02 6.89 -10.86
CA SER A 94 8.44 6.04 -11.97
C SER A 94 7.51 4.84 -12.11
N SER A 95 7.15 4.50 -13.34
CA SER A 95 6.27 3.36 -13.62
C SER A 95 6.81 2.05 -13.05
N TYR A 96 8.13 1.85 -13.13
CA TYR A 96 8.81 0.67 -12.59
C TYR A 96 8.58 0.52 -11.08
N ILE A 97 8.90 1.56 -10.30
CA ILE A 97 8.72 1.51 -8.85
C ILE A 97 7.26 1.27 -8.47
N LEU A 98 6.32 1.95 -9.14
CA LEU A 98 4.90 1.80 -8.83
C LEU A 98 4.40 0.37 -9.09
N GLN A 99 4.86 -0.28 -10.17
CA GLN A 99 4.49 -1.67 -10.46
C GLN A 99 5.15 -2.66 -9.51
N GLU A 100 6.41 -2.46 -9.13
CA GLU A 100 7.09 -3.33 -8.15
C GLU A 100 6.42 -3.28 -6.77
N VAL A 101 6.11 -2.07 -6.27
CA VAL A 101 5.43 -1.92 -4.98
C VAL A 101 4.00 -2.44 -5.04
N LEU A 102 3.27 -2.23 -6.14
CA LEU A 102 1.96 -2.85 -6.38
C LEU A 102 2.05 -4.39 -6.32
N GLY A 103 3.05 -4.97 -6.99
CA GLY A 103 3.32 -6.41 -6.99
C GLY A 103 3.61 -6.95 -5.59
N LEU A 104 4.41 -6.23 -4.79
CA LEU A 104 4.66 -6.59 -3.39
C LEU A 104 3.39 -6.57 -2.54
N CYS A 105 2.55 -5.55 -2.68
CA CYS A 105 1.26 -5.50 -1.97
C CYS A 105 0.41 -6.73 -2.30
N ILE A 106 0.36 -7.14 -3.58
CA ILE A 106 -0.35 -8.33 -4.02
C ILE A 106 0.27 -9.60 -3.42
N GLN A 107 1.59 -9.73 -3.48
CA GLN A 107 2.32 -10.85 -2.86
C GLN A 107 2.06 -10.95 -1.35
N TYR A 108 1.84 -9.83 -0.68
CA TYR A 108 1.57 -9.77 0.76
C TYR A 108 0.11 -9.97 1.15
N GLY A 109 -0.78 -10.20 0.18
CA GLY A 109 -2.16 -10.63 0.41
C GLY A 109 -3.23 -9.66 -0.06
N ALA A 110 -2.86 -8.53 -0.67
CA ALA A 110 -3.85 -7.71 -1.35
C ALA A 110 -4.24 -8.33 -2.71
N ARG A 111 -5.41 -7.96 -3.23
CA ARG A 111 -5.74 -8.12 -4.65
C ARG A 111 -5.83 -6.77 -5.34
N GLN A 112 -5.75 -6.74 -6.66
CA GLN A 112 -5.99 -5.51 -7.40
C GLN A 112 -7.45 -5.03 -7.21
N ALA A 113 -7.62 -3.73 -6.99
CA ALA A 113 -8.95 -3.13 -6.95
C ALA A 113 -9.61 -3.16 -8.34
N HIS A 114 -10.93 -3.35 -8.37
CA HIS A 114 -11.74 -3.21 -9.58
C HIS A 114 -12.39 -1.80 -9.60
N PRO A 115 -12.73 -1.27 -10.79
CA PRO A 115 -13.48 -0.02 -10.93
C PRO A 115 -14.85 -0.04 -10.22
#